data_AF-A0A6B0T347-F1
#
_entry.id   AF-A0A6B0T347-F1
#
_cell.length_a   1.000
_cell.length_b   1.000
_cell.length_c   1.000
_cell.angle_alpha   90.00
_cell.angle_beta   90.00
_cell.angle_gamma   90.00
#
_symmetry.space_group_name_H-M   'P 1'
#
loop_
_entity.id
_entity.type
_entity.pdbx_description
1 polymer ?
#
loop_
_entity_poly.entity_id
_entity_poly.type
_entity_poly.pdbx_seq_one_letter_code
_entity_poly.pdbx_strand_id
1 'polypeptide(L)'
;MSEEELDPVEQLRRVGIGLVLGGLAFGGLSFGVDAVVSGIVLLVAGIIVWWGEYRRELTVGIGVGIGVAGLVALIDVGTDTGFNGLRLAGFIVALGVADYVLAPVYGKIQDAGERASNR
;
A
#
# COMPACT_ATOMS: atom_id res chain seq x y z
N MET A 1 -1.05 3.46 -30.00
CA MET A 1 -0.79 2.55 -28.87
C MET A 1 -2.14 2.26 -28.27
N SER A 2 -2.57 1.00 -28.24
CA SER A 2 -3.73 0.63 -27.43
C SER A 2 -3.36 0.94 -25.98
N GLU A 3 -4.12 1.79 -25.32
CA GLU A 3 -4.07 1.91 -23.86
C GLU A 3 -4.33 0.51 -23.31
N GLU A 4 -3.28 -0.18 -22.90
CA GLU A 4 -3.40 -1.45 -22.18
C GLU A 4 -4.03 -1.08 -20.85
N GLU A 5 -5.36 -1.24 -20.77
CA GLU A 5 -6.15 -0.91 -19.59
C GLU A 5 -5.57 -1.70 -18.42
N LEU A 6 -4.95 -0.99 -17.48
CA LEU A 6 -4.25 -1.59 -16.34
C LEU A 6 -5.26 -2.41 -15.53
N ASP A 7 -5.02 -3.72 -15.40
CA ASP A 7 -5.88 -4.62 -14.61
C ASP A 7 -6.01 -4.08 -13.17
N PRO A 8 -7.20 -3.58 -12.77
CA PRO A 8 -7.43 -2.99 -11.46
C PRO A 8 -7.15 -3.99 -10.32
N VAL A 9 -7.35 -5.28 -10.57
CA VAL A 9 -7.10 -6.34 -9.58
C VAL A 9 -5.61 -6.49 -9.31
N GLU A 10 -4.80 -6.51 -10.37
CA GLU A 10 -3.36 -6.59 -10.26
C GLU A 10 -2.77 -5.33 -9.61
N GLN A 11 -3.34 -4.16 -9.90
CA GLN A 11 -2.96 -2.92 -9.26
C GLN A 11 -3.20 -2.96 -7.74
N LEU A 12 -4.39 -3.40 -7.32
CA LEU A 12 -4.73 -3.52 -5.90
C LEU A 12 -3.87 -4.56 -5.18
N ARG A 13 -3.55 -5.69 -5.82
CA ARG A 13 -2.61 -6.68 -5.27
C ARG A 13 -1.24 -6.08 -5.01
N ARG A 14 -0.73 -5.27 -5.95
CA ARG A 14 0.57 -4.60 -5.81
C ARG A 14 0.57 -3.58 -4.68
N VAL A 15 -0.52 -2.84 -4.49
CA VAL A 15 -0.69 -1.97 -3.31
C VAL A 15 -0.64 -2.78 -2.02
N GLY A 16 -1.37 -3.90 -1.95
CA GLY A 16 -1.32 -4.81 -0.81
C GLY A 16 0.09 -5.33 -0.50
N ILE A 17 0.84 -5.74 -1.54
CA ILE A 17 2.25 -6.11 -1.40
C ILE A 17 3.09 -4.95 -0.87
N GLY A 18 2.91 -3.75 -1.41
CA GLY A 18 3.58 -2.54 -0.95
C GLY A 18 3.32 -2.24 0.53
N LEU A 19 2.06 -2.39 0.99
CA LEU A 19 1.69 -2.23 2.39
C LEU A 19 2.39 -3.27 3.28
N VAL A 20 2.41 -4.55 2.88
CA VAL A 20 3.12 -5.60 3.62
C VAL A 20 4.61 -5.26 3.74
N LEU A 21 5.26 -4.88 2.64
CA LEU A 21 6.68 -4.49 2.66
C LEU A 21 6.93 -3.26 3.53
N GLY A 22 6.08 -2.25 3.42
CA GLY A 22 6.15 -1.03 4.22
C GLY A 22 5.95 -1.30 5.72
N GLY A 23 4.98 -2.13 6.09
CA GLY A 23 4.72 -2.52 7.47
C GLY A 23 5.86 -3.34 8.08
N LEU A 24 6.42 -4.30 7.33
CA LEU A 24 7.59 -5.06 7.78
C LEU A 24 8.82 -4.16 7.97
N ALA A 25 9.09 -3.27 7.02
CA ALA A 25 10.17 -2.30 7.11
C ALA A 25 10.00 -1.35 8.30
N PHE A 26 8.78 -0.83 8.51
CA PHE A 26 8.45 -0.01 9.67
C PHE A 26 8.66 -0.76 10.99
N GLY A 27 8.19 -2.01 11.08
CA GLY A 27 8.39 -2.87 12.24
C GLY A 27 9.87 -3.05 12.58
N GLY A 28 10.72 -3.27 11.57
CA GLY A 28 12.17 -3.33 11.76
C GLY A 28 12.77 -2.02 12.24
N LEU A 29 12.37 -0.88 11.66
CA LEU A 29 12.87 0.44 12.04
C LEU A 29 12.47 0.84 13.47
N SER A 30 11.31 0.37 13.94
CA SER A 30 10.76 0.72 15.27
C SER A 30 11.63 0.31 16.47
N PHE A 31 12.66 -0.54 16.27
CA PHE A 31 13.57 -0.96 17.33
C PHE A 31 14.71 0.02 17.64
N GLY A 32 14.97 0.99 16.75
CA GLY A 32 16.13 1.88 16.93
C GLY A 32 16.07 3.20 16.18
N VAL A 33 14.98 3.48 15.46
CA VAL A 33 14.77 4.70 14.71
C VAL A 33 13.48 5.37 15.17
N ASP A 34 13.53 6.69 15.29
CA ASP A 34 12.36 7.50 15.61
C ASP A 34 11.22 7.25 14.60
N ALA A 35 9.98 7.23 15.09
CA ALA A 35 8.81 6.90 14.27
C ALA A 35 8.57 7.92 13.14
N VAL A 36 8.85 9.21 13.38
CA VAL A 36 8.74 10.26 12.36
C VAL A 36 9.77 10.04 11.27
N VAL A 37 11.02 9.79 11.66
CA VAL A 37 12.11 9.50 10.72
C VAL A 37 11.77 8.26 9.88
N SER A 38 11.29 7.21 10.53
CA SER A 38 10.87 5.97 9.87
C SER A 38 9.74 6.20 8.86
N GLY A 39 8.72 6.99 9.23
CA GLY A 39 7.62 7.37 8.35
C GLY A 39 8.08 8.17 7.13
N ILE A 40 8.98 9.16 7.31
CA ILE A 40 9.56 9.94 6.21
C ILE A 40 10.36 9.04 5.26
N VAL A 41 11.20 8.14 5.81
CA VAL A 41 12.00 7.21 5.00
C VAL A 41 11.11 6.33 4.14
N LEU A 42 10.03 5.78 4.70
CA LEU A 42 9.09 4.96 3.96
C LEU A 42 8.32 5.75 2.91
N LEU A 43 7.91 6.98 3.21
CA LEU A 43 7.26 7.86 2.25
C LEU A 43 8.17 8.13 1.04
N VAL A 44 9.44 8.50 1.29
CA VAL A 44 10.43 8.76 0.24
C VAL A 44 10.73 7.49 -0.54
N ALA A 45 10.92 6.35 0.13
CA ALA A 45 11.13 5.06 -0.52
C ALA A 45 9.95 4.67 -1.42
N GLY A 46 8.72 4.87 -0.94
CA GLY A 46 7.50 4.66 -1.70
C GLY A 46 7.45 5.50 -2.97
N ILE A 47 7.78 6.80 -2.88
CA ILE A 47 7.86 7.71 -4.05
C ILE A 47 8.92 7.24 -5.05
N ILE A 48 10.10 6.82 -4.59
CA ILE A 48 11.18 6.33 -5.45
C ILE A 48 10.75 5.06 -6.19
N VAL A 49 10.16 4.10 -5.48
CA VAL A 49 9.66 2.86 -6.08
C VAL A 49 8.54 3.17 -7.06
N TRP A 50 7.60 4.02 -6.68
CA TRP A 50 6.48 4.45 -7.53
C TRP A 50 6.96 5.12 -8.82
N TRP A 51 7.95 6.01 -8.73
CA TRP A 51 8.58 6.63 -9.90
C TRP A 51 9.27 5.62 -10.81
N GLY A 52 9.89 4.60 -10.21
CA GLY A 52 10.49 3.47 -10.93
C GLY A 52 9.46 2.59 -11.64
N GLU A 53 8.33 2.30 -10.99
CA GLU A 53 7.19 1.58 -11.59
C GLU A 53 6.63 2.37 -12.78
N TYR A 54 6.40 3.68 -12.59
CA TYR A 54 5.90 4.59 -13.61
C TYR A 54 6.80 4.65 -14.85
N ARG A 55 8.13 4.75 -14.66
CA ARG A 55 9.09 4.79 -15.77
C ARG A 55 9.20 3.48 -16.54
N ARG A 56 8.85 2.35 -15.93
CA ARG A 56 8.97 1.02 -16.55
C ARG A 56 7.68 0.54 -17.18
N GLU A 57 6.66 1.39 -17.26
CA GLU A 57 5.31 1.02 -17.74
C GLU A 57 4.74 -0.19 -16.98
N LEU A 58 5.17 -0.39 -15.73
CA LEU A 58 4.67 -1.45 -14.87
C LEU A 58 3.36 -0.98 -14.22
N THR A 59 2.44 -1.91 -13.97
CA THR A 59 1.25 -1.68 -13.13
C THR A 59 1.67 -1.04 -11.80
N VAL A 60 1.20 0.17 -11.57
CA VAL A 60 1.61 1.07 -10.49
C VAL A 60 0.95 0.66 -9.18
N GLY A 61 1.69 0.21 -8.15
CA GLY A 61 1.04 -0.18 -6.89
C GLY A 61 1.95 -0.41 -5.70
N ILE A 62 3.13 -1.02 -5.87
CA ILE A 62 4.00 -1.36 -4.72
C ILE A 62 4.52 -0.09 -4.06
N GLY A 63 4.97 0.88 -4.87
CA GLY A 63 5.46 2.16 -4.35
C GLY A 63 4.39 2.93 -3.59
N VAL A 64 3.14 2.87 -4.07
CA VAL A 64 1.98 3.48 -3.40
C VAL A 64 1.75 2.83 -2.05
N GLY A 65 1.71 1.49 -1.97
CA GLY A 65 1.52 0.78 -0.71
C GLY A 65 2.60 1.09 0.34
N ILE A 66 3.87 1.14 -0.08
CA ILE A 66 4.99 1.52 0.80
C ILE A 66 4.83 2.97 1.30
N GLY A 67 4.48 3.88 0.39
CA GLY A 67 4.27 5.29 0.73
C GLY A 67 3.12 5.48 1.73
N VAL A 68 1.99 4.77 1.53
CA VAL A 68 0.85 4.79 2.44
C VAL A 68 1.23 4.27 3.82
N ALA A 69 2.01 3.18 3.91
CA ALA A 69 2.53 2.69 5.20
C ALA A 69 3.33 3.78 5.95
N GLY A 70 4.18 4.52 5.23
CA GLY A 70 4.92 5.66 5.79
C GLY A 70 4.00 6.80 6.26
N LEU A 71 2.97 7.13 5.49
CA LEU A 71 2.00 8.16 5.83
C LEU A 71 1.19 7.78 7.09
N VAL A 72 0.75 6.53 7.20
CA VAL A 72 0.04 6.01 8.37
C VAL A 72 0.90 6.14 9.62
N ALA A 73 2.19 5.80 9.54
CA ALA A 73 3.12 5.99 10.65
C ALA A 73 3.26 7.47 11.07
N LEU A 74 3.28 8.40 10.11
CA LEU A 74 3.35 9.84 10.41
C LEU A 74 2.07 10.36 11.07
N ILE A 75 0.90 9.90 10.62
CA ILE A 75 -0.38 10.28 11.21
C ILE A 75 -0.49 9.75 12.64
N ASP A 76 -0.07 8.51 12.87
CA ASP A 76 -0.10 7.87 14.19
C ASP A 76 0.65 8.70 15.24
N VAL A 77 1.87 9.14 14.90
CA VAL A 77 2.68 10.02 15.76
C VAL A 77 2.02 11.38 16.00
N GLY A 78 1.37 11.94 14.98
CA GLY A 78 0.71 13.25 15.09
C GLY A 78 -0.62 13.23 15.85
N THR A 79 -1.23 12.06 16.02
CA THR A 79 -2.59 11.91 16.59
C THR A 79 -2.64 11.15 17.91
N ASP A 80 -1.51 10.62 18.38
CA ASP A 80 -1.36 9.88 19.65
C ASP A 80 -2.46 8.82 19.84
N THR A 81 -2.62 7.98 18.81
CA THR A 81 -3.64 6.92 18.72
C THR A 81 -3.52 5.83 19.80
N GLY A 82 -2.40 5.80 20.55
CA GLY A 82 -2.07 4.78 21.53
C GLY A 82 -1.49 3.47 20.93
N PHE A 83 -1.18 3.43 19.63
CA PHE A 83 -0.43 2.30 19.07
C PHE A 83 1.06 2.38 19.41
N ASN A 84 1.62 1.27 19.89
CA ASN A 84 3.07 1.09 19.85
C ASN A 84 3.47 0.75 18.40
N GLY A 85 4.59 1.27 17.91
CA GLY A 85 5.09 1.07 16.55
C GLY A 85 5.04 -0.38 16.04
N LEU A 86 5.25 -1.37 16.91
CA LEU A 86 5.16 -2.79 16.53
C LEU A 86 3.73 -3.25 16.23
N ARG A 87 2.74 -2.73 16.97
CA ARG A 87 1.32 -3.01 16.72
C ARG A 87 0.85 -2.32 15.44
N LEU A 88 1.30 -1.09 15.21
CA LEU A 88 1.00 -0.36 13.97
C LEU A 88 1.59 -1.08 12.75
N ALA A 89 2.84 -1.54 12.84
CA ALA A 89 3.47 -2.37 11.81
C ALA A 89 2.65 -3.63 11.50
N GLY A 90 2.24 -4.36 12.55
CA GLY A 90 1.39 -5.54 12.41
C GLY A 90 0.03 -5.23 11.75
N PHE A 91 -0.58 -4.10 12.10
CA PHE A 91 -1.84 -3.66 11.50
C PHE A 91 -1.68 -3.33 10.01
N ILE A 92 -0.63 -2.60 9.64
CA ILE A 92 -0.31 -2.28 8.23
C ILE A 92 -0.10 -3.57 7.43
N VAL A 93 0.63 -4.54 7.98
CA VAL A 93 0.83 -5.85 7.34
C VAL A 93 -0.49 -6.59 7.17
N ALA A 94 -1.33 -6.63 8.21
CA ALA A 94 -2.64 -7.28 8.15
C ALA A 94 -3.55 -6.66 7.08
N LEU A 95 -3.56 -5.32 6.97
CA LEU A 95 -4.27 -4.61 5.91
C LEU A 95 -3.73 -4.97 4.53
N GLY A 96 -2.41 -4.96 4.33
CA GLY A 96 -1.80 -5.33 3.05
C GLY A 96 -2.13 -6.76 2.63
N VAL A 97 -2.16 -7.71 3.57
CA VAL A 97 -2.60 -9.09 3.31
C VAL A 97 -4.08 -9.13 2.94
N ALA A 98 -4.94 -8.39 3.66
CA ALA A 98 -6.36 -8.32 3.35
C ALA A 98 -6.60 -7.77 1.93
N ASP A 99 -5.95 -6.66 1.56
CA ASP A 99 -6.04 -6.08 0.23
C ASP A 99 -5.57 -7.03 -0.86
N TYR A 100 -4.45 -7.73 -0.64
CA TYR A 100 -3.93 -8.71 -1.57
C TYR A 100 -4.92 -9.88 -1.81
N VAL A 101 -5.51 -10.41 -0.74
CA VAL A 101 -6.44 -11.54 -0.79
C VAL A 101 -7.80 -11.12 -1.36
N LEU A 102 -8.27 -9.91 -1.04
CA LEU A 102 -9.59 -9.41 -1.46
C LEU A 102 -9.60 -8.80 -2.85
N ALA A 103 -8.44 -8.39 -3.40
CA ALA A 103 -8.34 -7.86 -4.77
C ALA A 103 -9.16 -8.61 -5.85
N PRO A 104 -9.09 -9.96 -5.97
CA PRO A 104 -9.91 -10.68 -6.95
C PRO A 104 -11.41 -10.65 -6.67
N VAL A 105 -11.82 -10.44 -5.41
CA VAL A 105 -13.23 -10.28 -5.04
C VAL A 105 -13.74 -8.92 -5.50
N TYR A 106 -12.94 -7.86 -5.34
CA TYR A 106 -13.27 -6.53 -5.85
C TYR A 106 -13.49 -6.52 -7.36
N GLY A 107 -12.62 -7.17 -8.13
CA GLY A 107 -12.80 -7.30 -9.58
C GLY A 107 -14.13 -7.96 -9.97
N LYS A 108 -14.51 -9.05 -9.27
CA LYS A 108 -15.79 -9.73 -9.53
C LYS A 108 -17.02 -8.88 -9.21
N ILE A 109 -16.94 -8.05 -8.16
CA ILE A 109 -18.03 -7.14 -7.78
C ILE A 109 -18.16 -6.02 -8.82
N GLN A 110 -17.03 -5.46 -9.27
CA GLN A 110 -17.00 -4.44 -10.30
C GLN A 110 -17.61 -4.95 -11.62
N ASP A 111 -17.18 -6.12 -12.09
CA ASP A 111 -17.74 -6.78 -13.28
C ASP A 111 -19.26 -6.99 -13.18
N ALA A 112 -19.74 -7.38 -11.99
CA ALA A 112 -21.16 -7.58 -11.75
C ALA A 112 -21.94 -6.25 -11.79
N GLY A 113 -21.35 -5.18 -11.25
CA GLY A 113 -21.90 -3.83 -11.29
C GLY A 113 -21.99 -3.27 -12.71
N GLU A 114 -20.93 -3.41 -13.51
CA GLU A 114 -20.91 -2.97 -14.91
C GLU A 114 -21.97 -3.69 -15.76
N ARG A 115 -22.13 -5.01 -15.55
CA ARG A 115 -23.18 -5.79 -16.22
C ARG A 115 -24.59 -5.39 -15.79
N ALA A 116 -24.78 -4.94 -14.55
CA ALA A 116 -26.06 -4.45 -14.06
C ALA A 116 -26.38 -3.04 -14.57
N SER A 117 -25.35 -2.18 -14.72
CA SER A 117 -25.50 -0.81 -15.23
C SER A 117 -25.74 -0.74 -16.75
N ASN A 118 -25.26 -1.71 -17.52
CA ASN A 118 -25.44 -1.77 -18.98
C ASN A 118 -26.74 -2.46 -19.43
N ARG A 119 -27.67 -2.71 -18.50
CA ARG A 119 -29.03 -3.21 -18.76
C ARG A 119 -30.05 -2.12 -18.44
#